data_AF-A0A2A5NNZ6-F1
#
_entry.id   AF-A0A2A5NNZ6-F1
#
_cell.length_a   1.000
_cell.length_b   1.000
_cell.length_c   1.000
_cell.angle_alpha   90.00
_cell.angle_beta   90.00
_cell.angle_gamma   90.00
#
_symmetry.space_group_name_H-M   'P 1'
#
loop_
_entity.id
_entity.type
_entity.pdbx_description
1 polymer ?
#
loop_
_entity_poly.entity_id
_entity_poly.type
_entity_poly.pdbx_seq_one_letter_code
_entity_poly.pdbx_strand_id
1 'polypeptide(L)'
;MPWFKVDDNLAFHPKVLAAGNAAMGLWVRAGSWAAQQLTDGVIPDSILPSLGTRKQADALVAAGLWTRADGAWRFHEWNADGRQPTRARVEADRAAATERQRKHREARGSSQRDKGVTDGVSHGSVTGGVTPTPTRPDPTRPPSPDGEGKTVPRKRGTRLERSWQPSAETVDRMRAEAPGIDLRREHEVFVDYWTSKTGQAATKADWDATWRNWMRRKADDVAKRDQPRSTAAQRNLSVVERFAAREQQEQYPSALEGM
;
A
#
# COMPACT_ATOMS: atom_id res chain seq x y z
N MET A 1 -4.26 13.34 -1.51
CA MET A 1 -5.47 13.75 -2.26
C MET A 1 -6.47 12.60 -2.17
N PRO A 2 -7.77 12.86 -1.97
CA PRO A 2 -8.79 11.81 -1.92
C PRO A 2 -8.99 11.19 -3.31
N TRP A 3 -9.23 9.88 -3.33
CA TRP A 3 -9.51 9.13 -4.55
C TRP A 3 -10.99 8.75 -4.57
N PHE A 4 -11.63 8.89 -5.72
CA PHE A 4 -12.92 8.27 -5.96
C PHE A 4 -12.71 6.80 -6.31
N LYS A 5 -13.15 5.88 -5.45
CA LYS A 5 -12.91 4.45 -5.64
C LYS A 5 -13.98 3.83 -6.54
N VAL A 6 -13.55 2.98 -7.47
CA VAL A 6 -14.42 2.21 -8.36
C VAL A 6 -14.17 0.73 -8.09
N ASP A 7 -15.25 -0.01 -7.87
CA ASP A 7 -15.22 -1.46 -7.63
C ASP A 7 -14.93 -2.23 -8.92
N ASP A 8 -14.24 -3.36 -8.82
CA ASP A 8 -13.86 -4.18 -9.99
C ASP A 8 -15.06 -4.90 -10.63
N ASN A 9 -16.17 -5.05 -9.89
CA ASN A 9 -17.43 -5.56 -10.42
C ASN A 9 -18.27 -4.49 -11.14
N LEU A 10 -17.85 -3.21 -11.16
CA LEU A 10 -18.65 -2.13 -11.75
C LEU A 10 -18.98 -2.39 -13.23
N ALA A 11 -18.02 -2.90 -14.00
CA ALA A 11 -18.11 -2.96 -15.48
C ALA A 11 -19.36 -3.67 -16.02
N PHE A 12 -19.85 -4.70 -15.32
CA PHE A 12 -21.00 -5.50 -15.75
C PHE A 12 -22.10 -5.58 -14.69
N HIS A 13 -22.08 -4.69 -13.70
CA HIS A 13 -23.12 -4.65 -12.68
C HIS A 13 -24.49 -4.32 -13.32
N PRO A 14 -25.59 -4.99 -12.95
CA PRO A 14 -26.90 -4.77 -13.60
C PRO A 14 -27.35 -3.30 -13.64
N LYS A 15 -27.14 -2.56 -12.55
CA LYS A 15 -27.44 -1.11 -12.49
C LYS A 15 -26.60 -0.29 -13.47
N VAL A 16 -25.35 -0.67 -13.71
CA VAL A 16 -24.43 0.03 -14.62
C VAL A 16 -24.86 -0.19 -16.06
N LEU A 17 -25.20 -1.43 -16.41
CA LEU A 17 -25.75 -1.77 -17.73
C LEU A 17 -27.08 -1.04 -17.98
N ALA A 18 -27.96 -1.00 -16.97
CA ALA A 18 -29.24 -0.29 -17.04
C ALA A 18 -29.08 1.23 -17.23
N ALA A 19 -28.11 1.86 -16.55
CA ALA A 19 -27.83 3.28 -16.70
C ALA A 19 -27.23 3.63 -18.08
N GLY A 20 -26.41 2.73 -18.63
CA GLY A 20 -25.76 2.88 -19.92
C GLY A 20 -24.48 3.72 -19.89
N ASN A 21 -23.63 3.55 -20.91
CA ASN A 21 -22.26 4.09 -20.94
C ASN A 21 -22.19 5.61 -20.81
N ALA A 22 -23.13 6.35 -21.43
CA ALA A 22 -23.14 7.81 -21.34
C ALA A 22 -23.42 8.31 -19.91
N ALA A 23 -24.34 7.65 -19.20
CA ALA A 23 -24.65 7.96 -17.81
C ALA A 23 -23.48 7.59 -16.89
N MET A 24 -22.80 6.48 -17.16
CA MET A 24 -21.61 6.08 -16.42
C MET A 24 -20.42 7.03 -16.61
N GLY A 25 -20.28 7.64 -17.80
CA GLY A 25 -19.33 8.73 -18.01
C GLY A 25 -19.57 9.90 -17.07
N LEU A 26 -20.83 10.32 -16.90
CA LEU A 26 -21.22 11.33 -15.91
C LEU A 26 -20.91 10.85 -14.48
N TRP A 27 -21.26 9.62 -14.13
CA TRP A 27 -21.04 9.05 -12.81
C TRP A 27 -19.56 9.12 -12.39
N VAL A 28 -18.62 8.76 -13.27
CA VAL A 28 -17.18 8.83 -12.96
C VAL A 28 -16.70 10.28 -12.79
N ARG A 29 -17.10 11.19 -13.70
CA ARG A 29 -16.70 12.61 -13.62
C ARG A 29 -17.22 13.27 -12.36
N ALA A 30 -18.49 13.02 -12.03
CA ALA A 30 -19.12 13.54 -10.83
C ALA A 30 -18.52 12.95 -9.55
N GLY A 31 -18.18 11.66 -9.54
CA GLY A 31 -17.52 11.01 -8.41
C GLY A 31 -16.14 11.59 -8.14
N SER A 32 -15.33 11.80 -9.18
CA SER A 32 -14.04 12.49 -9.07
C SER A 32 -14.18 13.91 -8.52
N TRP A 33 -15.16 14.67 -9.01
CA TRP A 33 -15.43 16.03 -8.54
C TRP A 33 -15.88 16.05 -7.07
N ALA A 34 -16.82 15.19 -6.68
CA ALA A 34 -17.31 15.10 -5.31
C ALA A 34 -16.21 14.71 -4.32
N ALA A 35 -15.32 13.78 -4.71
CA ALA A 35 -14.16 13.42 -3.90
C ALA A 35 -13.19 14.59 -3.73
N GLN A 36 -12.93 15.36 -4.79
CA GLN A 36 -12.06 16.55 -4.73
C GLN A 36 -12.65 17.64 -3.81
N GLN A 37 -13.96 17.90 -3.96
CA GLN A 37 -14.67 18.94 -3.22
C GLN A 37 -15.12 18.51 -1.82
N LEU A 38 -14.96 17.24 -1.48
CA LEU A 38 -15.40 16.65 -0.20
C LEU A 38 -16.89 16.90 0.08
N THR A 39 -17.73 16.69 -0.94
CA THR A 39 -19.18 16.90 -0.83
C THR A 39 -19.95 15.65 -0.40
N ASP A 40 -19.25 14.59 0.00
CA ASP A 40 -19.84 13.31 0.40
C ASP A 40 -20.84 12.75 -0.64
N GLY A 41 -20.51 12.89 -1.92
CA GLY A 41 -21.32 12.39 -3.03
C GLY A 41 -22.50 13.28 -3.40
N VAL A 42 -22.57 14.52 -2.91
CA VAL A 42 -23.58 15.51 -3.33
C VAL A 42 -23.06 16.30 -4.54
N ILE A 43 -23.89 16.41 -5.58
CA ILE A 43 -23.65 17.14 -6.82
C ILE A 43 -24.70 18.24 -6.95
N PRO A 44 -24.37 19.52 -6.72
CA PRO A 44 -25.30 20.63 -6.92
C PRO A 44 -25.85 20.72 -8.35
N ASP A 45 -27.09 21.19 -8.53
CA ASP A 45 -27.67 21.38 -9.87
C ASP A 45 -26.82 22.31 -10.75
N SER A 46 -26.15 23.28 -10.15
CA SER A 46 -25.31 24.26 -10.84
C SER A 46 -24.10 23.65 -11.56
N ILE A 47 -23.52 22.56 -11.04
CA ILE A 47 -22.32 21.95 -11.63
C ILE A 47 -22.67 20.87 -12.66
N LEU A 48 -23.89 20.31 -12.60
CA LEU A 48 -24.30 19.22 -13.49
C LEU A 48 -24.04 19.50 -14.98
N PRO A 49 -24.37 20.69 -15.55
CA PRO A 49 -24.13 20.98 -16.97
C PRO A 49 -22.66 20.93 -17.39
N SER A 50 -21.72 21.15 -16.45
CA SER A 50 -20.28 21.05 -16.72
C SER A 50 -19.79 19.60 -16.74
N LEU A 51 -20.52 18.70 -16.09
CA LEU A 51 -20.15 17.28 -15.91
C LEU A 51 -20.88 16.36 -16.90
N GLY A 52 -22.09 16.73 -17.32
CA GLY A 52 -22.91 15.94 -18.24
C GLY A 52 -24.28 16.56 -18.45
N THR A 53 -25.26 15.73 -18.78
CA THR A 53 -26.63 16.18 -19.10
C THR A 53 -27.63 15.72 -18.06
N ARG A 54 -28.77 16.41 -17.96
CA ARG A 54 -29.87 15.99 -17.07
C ARG A 54 -30.41 14.60 -17.43
N LYS A 55 -30.51 14.26 -18.71
CA LYS A 55 -30.91 12.92 -19.17
C LYS A 55 -29.98 11.81 -18.66
N GLN A 56 -28.67 12.07 -18.60
CA GLN A 56 -27.70 11.13 -18.01
C GLN A 56 -27.91 10.99 -16.50
N ALA A 57 -28.17 12.10 -15.79
CA ALA A 57 -28.45 12.07 -14.35
C ALA A 57 -29.75 11.31 -14.04
N ASP A 58 -30.80 11.53 -14.84
CA ASP A 58 -32.07 10.83 -14.71
C ASP A 58 -31.90 9.31 -14.92
N ALA A 59 -31.07 8.90 -15.88
CA ALA A 59 -30.74 7.49 -16.08
C ALA A 59 -30.01 6.87 -14.87
N LEU A 60 -29.12 7.62 -14.20
CA LEU A 60 -28.48 7.18 -12.95
C LEU A 60 -29.49 7.05 -11.79
N VAL A 61 -30.47 7.94 -11.72
CA VAL A 61 -31.55 7.86 -10.73
C VAL A 61 -32.45 6.66 -11.01
N ALA A 62 -32.87 6.46 -12.26
CA ALA A 62 -33.69 5.32 -12.67
C ALA A 62 -33.00 3.97 -12.40
N ALA A 63 -31.67 3.89 -12.59
CA ALA A 63 -30.89 2.71 -12.28
C ALA A 63 -30.61 2.51 -10.76
N GLY A 64 -31.02 3.45 -9.91
CA GLY A 64 -30.77 3.41 -8.47
C GLY A 64 -29.29 3.53 -8.11
N LEU A 65 -28.51 4.23 -8.95
CA LEU A 65 -27.12 4.63 -8.66
C LEU A 65 -27.09 6.00 -7.98
N TRP A 66 -28.02 6.89 -8.33
CA TRP A 66 -28.21 8.21 -7.73
C TRP A 66 -29.59 8.35 -7.11
N THR A 67 -29.75 9.35 -6.24
CA THR A 67 -31.03 9.85 -5.74
C THR A 67 -31.16 11.34 -6.03
N ARG A 68 -32.38 11.79 -6.28
CA ARG A 68 -32.69 13.21 -6.44
C ARG A 68 -32.88 13.84 -5.05
N ALA A 69 -32.27 15.00 -4.83
CA ALA A 69 -32.47 15.85 -3.67
C ALA A 69 -32.85 17.27 -4.12
N ASP A 70 -33.43 18.07 -3.23
CA ASP A 70 -33.80 19.45 -3.58
C ASP A 70 -32.55 20.27 -3.94
N GLY A 71 -32.50 20.76 -5.18
CA GLY A 71 -31.38 21.53 -5.73
C GLY A 71 -30.10 20.72 -5.98
N ALA A 72 -30.10 19.39 -5.82
CA ALA A 72 -28.90 18.57 -5.97
C ALA A 72 -29.19 17.10 -6.36
N TRP A 73 -28.14 16.41 -6.79
CA TRP A 73 -28.12 14.97 -7.04
C TRP A 73 -27.19 14.33 -6.03
N ARG A 74 -27.48 13.09 -5.63
CA ARG A 74 -26.67 12.40 -4.63
C ARG A 74 -26.36 11.00 -5.10
N PHE A 75 -25.12 10.56 -4.90
CA PHE A 75 -24.77 9.15 -5.06
C PHE A 75 -25.53 8.31 -4.04
N HIS A 76 -26.19 7.24 -4.50
CA HIS A 76 -26.73 6.24 -3.61
C HIS A 76 -25.58 5.61 -2.83
N GLU A 77 -25.70 5.55 -1.50
CA GLU A 77 -24.75 4.81 -0.66
C GLU A 77 -23.27 5.23 -0.80
N TRP A 78 -22.99 6.53 -0.98
CA TRP A 78 -21.61 7.03 -1.14
C TRP A 78 -20.62 6.46 -0.10
N ASN A 79 -21.03 6.41 1.18
CA ASN A 79 -20.18 5.93 2.27
C ASN A 79 -20.51 4.49 2.73
N ALA A 80 -21.36 3.75 2.01
CA ALA A 80 -21.71 2.41 2.43
C ALA A 80 -20.44 1.54 2.53
N ASP A 81 -20.35 0.81 3.64
CA ASP A 81 -19.22 -0.07 3.98
C ASP A 81 -17.85 0.63 4.05
N GLY A 82 -17.83 1.96 4.24
CA GLY A 82 -16.59 2.73 4.31
C GLY A 82 -15.80 2.75 3.00
N ARG A 83 -16.45 2.44 1.86
CA ARG A 83 -15.82 2.40 0.54
C ARG A 83 -15.29 3.77 0.15
N GLN A 84 -16.11 4.82 0.20
CA GLN A 84 -15.64 6.19 0.03
C GLN A 84 -15.32 6.83 1.40
N PRO A 85 -14.24 7.62 1.50
CA PRO A 85 -13.95 8.38 2.70
C PRO A 85 -14.87 9.60 2.79
N THR A 86 -15.41 9.84 3.98
CA THR A 86 -16.18 11.06 4.27
C THR A 86 -15.27 12.28 4.32
N ARG A 87 -15.85 13.47 4.14
CA ARG A 87 -15.16 14.75 4.39
C ARG A 87 -14.44 14.76 5.72
N ALA A 88 -15.13 14.40 6.79
CA ALA A 88 -14.58 14.36 8.14
C ALA A 88 -13.36 13.41 8.25
N ARG A 89 -13.42 12.23 7.61
CA ARG A 89 -12.30 11.28 7.59
C ARG A 89 -11.10 11.86 6.84
N VAL A 90 -11.33 12.47 5.67
CA VAL A 90 -10.26 13.07 4.87
C VAL A 90 -9.60 14.24 5.61
N GLU A 91 -10.39 15.10 6.26
CA GLU A 91 -9.87 16.21 7.06
C GLU A 91 -9.04 15.71 8.25
N ALA A 92 -9.52 14.68 8.97
CA ALA A 92 -8.78 14.05 10.06
C ALA A 92 -7.45 13.43 9.59
N ASP A 93 -7.45 12.72 8.47
CA ASP A 93 -6.25 12.12 7.90
C ASP A 93 -5.22 13.19 7.46
N ARG A 94 -5.70 14.33 6.94
CA ARG A 94 -4.86 15.49 6.60
C ARG A 94 -4.25 16.12 7.84
N ALA A 95 -5.05 16.37 8.89
CA ALA A 95 -4.56 16.92 10.15
C ALA A 95 -3.50 16.00 10.78
N ALA A 96 -3.76 14.69 10.82
CA ALA A 96 -2.80 13.70 11.31
C ALA A 96 -1.52 13.65 10.46
N ALA A 97 -1.61 13.82 9.14
CA ALA A 97 -0.45 13.89 8.26
C ALA A 97 0.41 15.13 8.52
N THR A 98 -0.22 16.30 8.67
CA THR A 98 0.46 17.55 9.05
C THR A 98 1.18 17.39 10.38
N GLU A 99 0.52 16.81 11.38
CA GLU A 99 1.10 16.60 12.70
C GLU A 99 2.27 15.61 12.67
N ARG A 100 2.17 14.51 11.92
CA ARG A 100 3.29 13.58 11.69
C ARG A 100 4.49 14.30 11.06
N GLN A 101 4.25 15.15 10.07
CA GLN A 101 5.32 15.93 9.44
C GLN A 101 5.95 16.94 10.40
N ARG A 102 5.14 17.63 11.21
CA ARG A 102 5.63 18.57 12.24
C ARG A 102 6.57 17.87 13.22
N LYS A 103 6.12 16.77 13.85
CA LYS A 103 6.94 15.98 14.78
C LYS A 103 8.23 15.48 14.14
N HIS A 104 8.17 15.04 12.88
CA HIS A 104 9.33 14.57 12.14
C HIS A 104 10.35 15.67 11.85
N ARG A 105 9.90 16.88 11.53
CA ARG A 105 10.78 18.05 11.33
C ARG A 105 11.42 18.49 12.65
N GLU A 106 10.67 18.52 13.75
CA GLU A 106 11.18 18.86 15.08
C GLU A 106 12.27 17.88 15.55
N ALA A 107 12.02 16.58 15.38
CA ALA A 107 13.01 15.55 15.71
C ALA A 107 14.30 15.64 14.87
N ARG A 108 14.21 16.17 13.63
CA ARG A 108 15.38 16.41 12.78
C ARG A 108 16.11 17.69 13.12
N GLY A 109 15.38 18.76 13.41
CA GLY A 109 15.94 20.04 13.84
C GLY A 109 16.72 19.95 15.16
N SER A 110 16.24 19.14 16.12
CA SER A 110 16.99 18.86 17.35
C SER A 110 18.27 18.06 17.09
N SER A 111 18.22 17.05 16.22
CA SER A 111 19.40 16.23 15.86
C SER A 111 20.48 16.98 15.09
N GLN A 112 20.13 18.06 14.38
CA GLN A 112 21.06 18.86 13.59
C GLN A 112 21.73 19.97 14.42
N ARG A 113 21.09 20.44 15.50
CA ARG A 113 21.70 21.36 16.48
C ARG A 113 22.75 20.67 17.36
N ASP A 114 22.65 19.37 17.58
CA ASP A 114 23.65 18.58 18.34
C ASP A 114 24.89 18.19 17.51
N LYS A 115 24.92 18.49 16.21
CA LYS A 115 26.09 18.28 15.33
C LYS A 115 26.79 19.59 14.97
N GLY A 116 27.03 20.43 15.97
CA GLY A 116 27.87 21.61 15.84
C GLY A 116 29.34 21.23 15.62
N VAL A 117 29.85 21.65 14.46
CA VAL A 117 31.25 22.01 14.15
C VAL A 117 32.29 20.88 14.14
N THR A 118 32.60 20.38 12.95
CA THR A 118 34.00 20.15 12.57
C THR A 118 34.27 20.96 11.30
N ASP A 119 34.85 22.15 11.46
CA ASP A 119 35.33 22.95 10.34
C ASP A 119 36.42 22.18 9.57
N GLY A 120 36.31 22.24 8.24
CA GLY A 120 37.31 21.71 7.34
C GLY A 120 38.57 22.57 7.33
N VAL A 121 39.72 21.93 7.20
CA VAL A 121 40.95 22.58 6.76
C VAL A 121 41.49 21.84 5.54
N SER A 122 41.62 22.61 4.47
CA SER A 122 42.10 22.26 3.14
C SER A 122 43.53 21.73 3.12
N HIS A 123 43.83 20.92 2.10
CA HIS A 123 45.19 20.57 1.69
C HIS A 123 46.00 21.81 1.28
N GLY A 124 47.18 21.98 1.86
CA GLY A 124 48.21 22.92 1.44
C GLY A 124 49.59 22.42 1.89
N SER A 125 50.39 21.96 0.94
CA SER A 125 51.77 21.51 1.11
C SER A 125 52.73 22.70 1.19
N VAL A 126 53.56 22.81 2.24
CA VAL A 126 54.91 23.42 2.20
C VAL A 126 55.82 22.76 3.26
N THR A 127 57.09 22.66 2.88
CA THR A 127 58.29 21.98 3.39
C THR A 127 58.77 22.19 4.84
N GLY A 128 59.38 21.14 5.41
CA GLY A 128 60.70 21.11 6.07
C GLY A 128 60.99 21.99 7.30
N GLY A 129 61.22 21.36 8.46
CA GLY A 129 61.87 21.99 9.63
C GLY A 129 61.74 21.16 10.92
N VAL A 130 62.85 20.99 11.64
CA VAL A 130 63.09 20.01 12.71
C VAL A 130 62.84 20.63 14.11
N THR A 131 62.20 19.85 15.02
CA THR A 131 62.16 19.91 16.52
C THR A 131 61.47 21.09 17.25
N PRO A 132 61.14 20.98 18.56
CA PRO A 132 60.64 19.83 19.34
C PRO A 132 59.31 20.12 20.08
N THR A 133 58.74 19.05 20.64
CA THR A 133 57.49 18.93 21.41
C THR A 133 57.36 19.91 22.60
N PRO A 134 56.27 20.69 22.69
CA PRO A 134 55.84 21.30 23.95
C PRO A 134 54.84 20.41 24.70
N THR A 135 55.25 19.90 25.84
CA THR A 135 54.44 19.23 26.86
C THR A 135 53.29 20.13 27.32
N ARG A 136 52.05 19.65 27.25
CA ARG A 136 50.93 20.24 28.01
C ARG A 136 50.00 19.13 28.55
N PRO A 137 49.51 19.25 29.80
CA PRO A 137 49.06 18.11 30.61
C PRO A 137 47.73 17.52 30.16
N ASP A 138 47.65 16.21 30.31
CA ASP A 138 46.47 15.35 30.24
C ASP A 138 45.53 15.62 31.43
N PRO A 139 44.29 16.10 31.24
CA PRO A 139 43.30 16.10 32.31
C PRO A 139 42.72 14.69 32.44
N THR A 140 43.29 13.93 33.38
CA THR A 140 42.80 12.66 33.89
C THR A 140 41.29 12.72 34.16
N ARG A 141 40.50 12.04 33.33
CA ARG A 141 39.08 11.81 33.59
C ARG A 141 38.96 10.70 34.66
N PRO A 142 38.31 10.94 35.81
CA PRO A 142 38.14 9.91 36.83
C PRO A 142 37.23 8.77 36.34
N PRO A 143 37.51 7.51 36.71
CA PRO A 143 36.69 6.37 36.33
C PRO A 143 35.37 6.41 37.10
N SER A 144 34.24 6.45 36.37
CA SER A 144 32.91 6.23 36.94
C SER A 144 32.58 4.73 36.91
N PRO A 145 31.87 4.23 37.94
CA PRO A 145 31.87 2.81 38.30
C PRO A 145 31.02 1.96 37.36
N ASP A 146 31.40 0.70 37.31
CA ASP A 146 30.80 -0.39 36.56
C ASP A 146 29.29 -0.48 36.76
N GLY A 147 28.54 -0.28 35.66
CA GLY A 147 27.16 -0.68 35.52
C GLY A 147 27.08 -1.72 34.41
N GLU A 148 27.09 -2.99 34.78
CA GLU A 148 26.82 -4.12 33.89
C GLU A 148 25.40 -4.02 33.30
N GLY A 149 25.28 -3.29 32.19
CA GLY A 149 24.15 -3.38 31.29
C GLY A 149 24.59 -4.12 30.03
N LYS A 150 24.30 -5.42 29.93
CA LYS A 150 24.40 -6.17 28.66
C LYS A 150 23.45 -5.54 27.64
N THR A 151 23.91 -4.49 26.96
CA THR A 151 23.21 -3.93 25.81
C THR A 151 23.51 -4.83 24.62
N VAL A 152 22.51 -5.61 24.20
CA VAL A 152 22.60 -6.35 22.95
C VAL A 152 22.79 -5.31 21.84
N PRO A 153 23.90 -5.34 21.07
CA PRO A 153 24.15 -4.35 20.04
C PRO A 153 23.01 -4.41 19.01
N ARG A 154 22.33 -3.28 18.79
CA ARG A 154 21.27 -3.19 17.77
C ARG A 154 21.87 -3.56 16.42
N LYS A 155 21.35 -4.61 15.78
CA LYS A 155 21.75 -5.04 14.41
C LYS A 155 21.57 -3.86 13.45
N ARG A 156 22.67 -3.22 13.08
CA ARG A 156 22.68 -2.15 12.06
C ARG A 156 22.41 -2.79 10.70
N GLY A 157 21.65 -2.11 9.85
CA GLY A 157 21.39 -2.60 8.51
C GLY A 157 22.65 -2.55 7.65
N THR A 158 23.00 -3.67 7.03
CA THR A 158 24.16 -3.78 6.13
C THR A 158 23.68 -3.79 4.68
N ARG A 159 24.51 -3.34 3.74
CA ARG A 159 24.28 -3.52 2.31
C ARG A 159 24.56 -4.98 1.93
N LEU A 160 23.84 -5.53 0.94
CA LEU A 160 24.10 -6.89 0.47
C LEU A 160 25.41 -6.93 -0.31
N GLU A 161 26.31 -7.83 0.06
CA GLU A 161 27.52 -8.12 -0.72
C GLU A 161 27.20 -8.99 -1.93
N ARG A 162 27.89 -8.79 -3.06
CA ARG A 162 27.67 -9.59 -4.29
C ARG A 162 27.92 -11.08 -4.08
N SER A 163 28.79 -11.45 -3.15
CA SER A 163 29.15 -12.83 -2.80
C SER A 163 28.28 -13.43 -1.70
N TRP A 164 27.24 -12.73 -1.24
CA TRP A 164 26.40 -13.21 -0.15
C TRP A 164 25.59 -14.45 -0.56
N GLN A 165 25.65 -15.48 0.28
CA GLN A 165 24.87 -16.70 0.14
C GLN A 165 23.93 -16.88 1.35
N PRO A 166 22.69 -17.31 1.13
CA PRO A 166 21.79 -17.66 2.24
C PRO A 166 22.35 -18.86 3.02
N SER A 167 22.03 -18.93 4.31
CA SER A 167 22.42 -20.07 5.15
C SER A 167 21.92 -21.41 4.56
N ALA A 168 22.74 -22.47 4.66
CA ALA A 168 22.42 -23.80 4.16
C ALA A 168 21.07 -24.32 4.68
N GLU A 169 20.78 -24.11 5.97
CA GLU A 169 19.49 -24.47 6.59
C GLU A 169 18.29 -23.77 5.93
N THR A 170 18.51 -22.54 5.46
CA THR A 170 17.48 -21.75 4.80
C THR A 170 17.26 -22.20 3.35
N VAL A 171 18.32 -22.62 2.64
CA VAL A 171 18.22 -23.22 1.31
C VAL A 171 17.47 -24.55 1.36
N ASP A 172 17.80 -25.41 2.33
CA ASP A 172 17.17 -26.72 2.50
C ASP A 172 15.68 -26.61 2.84
N ARG A 173 15.32 -25.69 3.73
CA ARG A 173 13.92 -25.39 4.05
C ARG A 173 13.12 -24.90 2.85
N MET A 174 13.68 -24.00 2.02
CA MET A 174 12.96 -23.52 0.84
C MET A 174 12.87 -24.56 -0.27
N ARG A 175 13.83 -25.49 -0.37
CA ARG A 175 13.73 -26.65 -1.27
C ARG A 175 12.57 -27.57 -0.89
N ALA A 176 12.32 -27.74 0.41
CA ALA A 176 11.18 -28.52 0.90
C ALA A 176 9.84 -27.80 0.72
N GLU A 177 9.78 -26.48 0.91
CA GLU A 177 8.55 -25.68 0.82
C GLU A 177 8.12 -25.38 -0.64
N ALA A 178 9.06 -25.33 -1.60
CA ALA A 178 8.77 -24.90 -2.97
C ALA A 178 9.51 -25.75 -4.05
N PRO A 179 9.05 -26.98 -4.34
CA PRO A 179 9.72 -27.87 -5.30
C PRO A 179 9.62 -27.41 -6.78
N GLY A 180 8.78 -26.41 -7.09
CA GLY A 180 8.57 -25.90 -8.45
C GLY A 180 9.42 -24.68 -8.83
N ILE A 181 10.28 -24.18 -7.94
CA ILE A 181 11.08 -22.97 -8.17
C ILE A 181 12.55 -23.34 -8.31
N ASP A 182 13.19 -22.85 -9.37
CA ASP A 182 14.65 -22.88 -9.48
C ASP A 182 15.26 -21.89 -8.46
N LEU A 183 15.65 -22.44 -7.30
CA LEU A 183 16.19 -21.66 -6.19
C LEU A 183 17.47 -20.91 -6.55
N ARG A 184 18.28 -21.45 -7.47
CA ARG A 184 19.56 -20.84 -7.88
C ARG A 184 19.28 -19.61 -8.73
N ARG A 185 18.42 -19.75 -9.74
CA ARG A 185 18.05 -18.65 -10.63
C ARG A 185 17.39 -17.49 -9.88
N GLU A 186 16.48 -17.78 -8.95
CA GLU A 186 15.83 -16.72 -8.15
C GLU A 186 16.79 -16.07 -7.14
N HIS A 187 17.81 -16.80 -6.66
CA HIS A 187 18.89 -16.21 -5.85
C HIS A 187 19.74 -15.23 -6.65
N GLU A 188 20.11 -15.55 -7.89
CA GLU A 188 20.84 -14.63 -8.78
C GLU A 188 20.05 -13.34 -9.00
N VAL A 189 18.75 -13.45 -9.31
CA VAL A 189 17.84 -12.29 -9.47
C VAL A 189 17.77 -11.46 -8.18
N PHE A 190 17.72 -12.11 -7.02
CA PHE A 190 17.71 -11.43 -5.73
C PHE A 190 19.00 -10.64 -5.50
N VAL A 191 20.16 -11.24 -5.77
CA VAL A 191 21.47 -10.58 -5.60
C VAL A 191 21.60 -9.39 -6.54
N ASP A 192 21.24 -9.53 -7.82
CA ASP A 192 21.28 -8.43 -8.79
C ASP A 192 20.35 -7.28 -8.41
N TYR A 193 19.13 -7.60 -7.96
CA TYR A 193 18.17 -6.60 -7.50
C TYR A 193 18.71 -5.80 -6.30
N TRP A 194 19.29 -6.48 -5.30
CA TRP A 194 19.72 -5.81 -4.06
C TRP A 194 21.09 -5.13 -4.18
N THR A 195 21.97 -5.62 -5.05
CA THR A 195 23.27 -4.99 -5.31
C THR A 195 23.13 -3.73 -6.15
N SER A 196 22.18 -3.69 -7.09
CA SER A 196 21.85 -2.50 -7.88
C SER A 196 21.03 -1.45 -7.11
N LYS A 197 20.27 -1.86 -6.08
CA LYS A 197 19.41 -0.96 -5.30
C LYS A 197 20.20 0.13 -4.56
N THR A 198 19.75 1.37 -4.68
CA THR A 198 20.34 2.54 -4.01
C THR A 198 19.36 3.17 -3.01
N GLY A 199 19.88 4.03 -2.14
CA GLY A 199 19.08 4.78 -1.16
C GLY A 199 18.85 4.07 0.18
N GLN A 200 18.05 4.71 1.05
CA GLN A 200 17.85 4.30 2.46
C GLN A 200 17.22 2.90 2.62
N ALA A 201 16.54 2.39 1.59
CA ALA A 201 15.92 1.07 1.64
C ALA A 201 16.87 -0.07 1.22
N ALA A 202 18.09 0.24 0.77
CA ALA A 202 19.07 -0.73 0.26
C ALA A 202 19.86 -1.47 1.36
N THR A 203 19.66 -1.12 2.63
CA THR A 203 20.27 -1.81 3.77
C THR A 203 19.22 -2.63 4.52
N LYS A 204 19.61 -3.83 4.97
CA LYS A 204 18.76 -4.73 5.77
C LYS A 204 19.52 -5.26 6.97
N ALA A 205 18.81 -5.43 8.08
CA ALA A 205 19.36 -6.00 9.31
C ALA A 205 19.45 -7.54 9.26
N ASP A 206 18.68 -8.17 8.37
CA ASP A 206 18.61 -9.61 8.20
C ASP A 206 18.35 -9.94 6.72
N TRP A 207 19.41 -10.39 6.03
CA TRP A 207 19.36 -10.76 4.62
C TRP A 207 18.69 -12.12 4.40
N ASP A 208 18.85 -13.07 5.34
CA ASP A 208 18.20 -14.39 5.28
C ASP A 208 16.67 -14.28 5.40
N ALA A 209 16.16 -13.45 6.32
CA ALA A 209 14.73 -13.19 6.43
C ALA A 209 14.17 -12.48 5.18
N THR A 210 14.94 -11.58 4.59
CA THR A 210 14.57 -10.89 3.36
C THR A 210 14.50 -11.85 2.18
N TRP A 211 15.47 -12.76 2.07
CA TRP A 211 15.52 -13.80 1.04
C TRP A 211 14.37 -14.82 1.19
N ARG A 212 14.10 -15.31 2.40
CA ARG A 212 12.94 -16.22 2.62
C ARG A 212 11.62 -15.59 2.19
N ASN A 213 11.39 -14.32 2.54
CA ASN A 213 10.17 -13.63 2.14
C ASN A 213 10.09 -13.38 0.63
N TRP A 214 11.23 -13.20 -0.04
CA TRP A 214 11.30 -13.13 -1.50
C TRP A 214 10.85 -14.44 -2.15
N MET A 215 11.41 -15.55 -1.68
CA MET A 215 11.13 -16.88 -2.22
C MET A 215 9.68 -17.32 -1.97
N ARG A 216 9.09 -17.01 -0.80
CA ARG A 216 7.66 -17.27 -0.54
C ARG A 216 6.73 -16.52 -1.48
N ARG A 217 7.01 -15.24 -1.75
CA ARG A 217 6.21 -14.45 -2.70
C ARG A 217 6.28 -15.01 -4.11
N LYS A 218 7.46 -15.47 -4.54
CA LYS A 218 7.63 -16.14 -5.82
C LYS A 218 6.84 -17.45 -5.88
N ALA A 219 6.82 -18.23 -4.80
CA ALA A 219 5.99 -19.42 -4.69
C ALA A 219 4.50 -19.11 -4.81
N ASP A 220 4.02 -18.07 -4.10
CA ASP A 220 2.64 -17.62 -4.19
C ASP A 220 2.27 -17.13 -5.60
N ASP A 221 3.17 -16.42 -6.28
CA ASP A 221 2.96 -15.92 -7.63
C ASP A 221 2.88 -17.04 -8.67
N VAL A 222 3.75 -18.06 -8.55
CA VAL A 222 3.71 -19.27 -9.37
C VAL A 222 2.42 -20.06 -9.10
N ALA A 223 2.06 -20.26 -7.84
CA ALA A 223 0.82 -20.96 -7.46
C ALA A 223 -0.43 -20.24 -7.97
N LYS A 224 -0.46 -18.89 -7.95
CA LYS A 224 -1.56 -18.10 -8.53
C LYS A 224 -1.60 -18.18 -10.05
N ARG A 225 -0.46 -18.33 -10.71
CA ARG A 225 -0.37 -18.46 -12.16
C ARG A 225 -0.82 -19.84 -12.64
N ASP A 226 -0.52 -20.88 -11.87
CA ASP A 226 -0.86 -22.28 -12.19
C ASP A 226 -2.30 -22.65 -11.80
N GLN A 227 -3.01 -21.80 -11.04
CA GLN A 227 -4.44 -21.97 -10.81
C GLN A 227 -5.21 -21.84 -12.14
N PRO A 228 -5.98 -22.86 -12.55
CA PRO A 228 -6.80 -22.78 -13.75
C PRO A 228 -7.79 -21.62 -13.58
N ARG A 229 -7.68 -20.62 -14.46
CA ARG A 229 -8.64 -19.52 -14.52
C ARG A 229 -10.00 -20.13 -14.86
N SER A 230 -10.90 -20.21 -13.88
CA SER A 230 -12.29 -20.55 -14.16
C SER A 230 -12.83 -19.56 -15.18
N THR A 231 -13.34 -20.08 -16.29
CA THR A 231 -13.88 -19.23 -17.34
C THR A 231 -15.07 -18.46 -16.77
N ALA A 232 -15.33 -17.25 -17.30
CA ALA A 232 -16.48 -16.46 -16.86
C ALA A 232 -17.79 -17.27 -16.97
N ALA A 233 -17.88 -18.16 -17.96
CA ALA A 233 -18.97 -19.12 -18.11
C ALA A 233 -19.08 -20.13 -16.95
N GLN A 234 -17.97 -20.72 -16.49
CA GLN A 234 -17.97 -21.68 -15.37
C GLN A 234 -18.33 -21.04 -14.02
N ARG A 235 -17.92 -19.78 -13.80
CA ARG A 235 -18.29 -19.03 -12.59
C ARG A 235 -19.77 -18.66 -12.59
N ASN A 236 -20.29 -18.24 -13.74
CA ASN A 236 -21.70 -17.87 -13.91
C ASN A 236 -22.63 -19.09 -13.80
N LEU A 237 -22.22 -20.25 -14.33
CA LEU A 237 -23.00 -21.49 -14.25
C LEU A 237 -23.21 -21.93 -12.79
N SER A 238 -22.17 -21.84 -11.94
CA SER A 238 -22.26 -22.19 -10.52
C SER A 238 -23.21 -21.31 -9.70
N VAL A 239 -23.46 -20.08 -10.19
CA VAL A 239 -24.34 -19.11 -9.55
C VAL A 239 -25.77 -19.30 -10.04
N VAL A 240 -25.96 -19.53 -11.35
CA VAL A 240 -27.26 -19.90 -11.94
C VAL A 240 -27.77 -21.21 -11.34
N GLU A 241 -26.91 -22.21 -11.14
CA GLU A 241 -27.27 -23.46 -10.47
C GLU A 241 -27.71 -23.25 -9.01
N ARG A 242 -27.07 -22.33 -8.28
CA ARG A 242 -27.44 -21.98 -6.89
C ARG A 242 -28.74 -21.19 -6.80
N PHE A 243 -29.05 -20.37 -7.81
CA PHE A 243 -30.33 -19.66 -7.88
C PHE A 243 -31.46 -20.57 -8.36
N ALA A 244 -31.22 -21.42 -9.36
CA ALA A 244 -32.18 -22.41 -9.82
C ALA A 244 -32.54 -23.43 -8.73
N ALA A 245 -31.57 -23.84 -7.90
CA ALA A 245 -31.80 -24.70 -6.75
C ALA A 245 -32.63 -24.02 -5.65
N ARG A 246 -32.49 -22.70 -5.47
CA ARG A 246 -33.31 -21.92 -4.52
C ARG A 246 -34.72 -21.68 -5.04
N GLU A 247 -34.88 -21.37 -6.32
CA GLU A 247 -36.19 -21.19 -6.96
C GLU A 247 -37.00 -22.50 -7.00
N GLN A 248 -36.36 -23.65 -7.23
CA GLN A 248 -37.04 -24.95 -7.14
C GLN A 248 -37.49 -25.28 -5.71
N GLN A 249 -36.77 -24.82 -4.70
CA GLN A 249 -37.13 -25.00 -3.28
C GLN A 249 -38.28 -24.08 -2.85
N GLU A 250 -38.38 -22.89 -3.44
CA GLU A 250 -39.46 -21.92 -3.19
C GLU A 250 -40.74 -22.22 -4.00
N GLN A 251 -40.63 -22.80 -5.20
CA GLN A 251 -41.76 -23.04 -6.09
C GLN A 251 -42.55 -24.32 -5.79
N TYR A 252 -41.96 -25.30 -5.09
CA TYR A 252 -42.65 -26.50 -4.62
C TYR A 252 -42.30 -26.81 -3.16
N PRO A 253 -42.85 -26.08 -2.17
CA PRO A 253 -42.79 -26.54 -0.79
C PRO A 253 -43.55 -27.87 -0.69
N SER A 254 -42.82 -28.92 -0.29
CA SER A 254 -43.27 -30.31 -0.12
C SER A 254 -44.70 -30.43 0.42
N ALA A 255 -45.65 -30.74 -0.46
CA ALA A 255 -47.02 -31.07 -0.10
C ALA A 255 -47.15 -32.56 0.20
N LEU A 256 -46.41 -33.09 1.20
CA LEU A 256 -46.64 -34.42 1.79
C LEU A 256 -46.03 -34.51 3.21
N GLU A 257 -46.63 -33.80 4.18
CA GLU A 257 -46.60 -34.22 5.59
C GLU A 257 -48.02 -34.10 6.15
N GLY A 258 -48.77 -35.18 5.95
CA GLY A 258 -50.18 -35.30 6.27
C GLY A 258 -50.68 -36.70 5.93
N MET A 259 -50.02 -37.73 6.46
CA MET A 259 -50.55 -39.08 6.70
C MET A 259 -49.93 -39.63 7.97
#